data_AF-A0A1I1IKE9-F1
#
_entry.id   AF-A0A1I1IKE9-F1
#
_cell.length_a   1.000
_cell.length_b   1.000
_cell.length_c   1.000
_cell.angle_alpha   90.00
_cell.angle_beta   90.00
_cell.angle_gamma   90.00
#
_symmetry.space_group_name_H-M   'P 1'
#
loop_
_entity.id
_entity.type
_entity.pdbx_description
1 polymer ?
#
loop_
_entity_poly.entity_id
_entity_poly.type
_entity_poly.pdbx_seq_one_letter_code
_entity_poly.pdbx_strand_id
1 'polypeptide(L)' 'MELTVNKGRTEPYDLGDGYGHIAFSVADVQAEHNRLSEAGLNPRDIVSFERDGALFAQFFFVADPDGYQIEVLKRHGRFR' A
#
# COMPACT_ATOMS: atom_id res chain seq x y z
N MET A 1 -0.60 -11.71 7.71
CA MET A 1 0.43 -10.67 7.92
C MET A 1 0.87 -10.75 9.37
N GLU A 2 2.15 -10.96 9.60
CA GLU A 2 2.75 -11.03 10.93
C GLU A 2 3.68 -9.81 11.06
N LEU A 3 3.42 -8.96 12.04
CA LEU A 3 4.19 -7.73 12.30
C LEU A 3 5.37 -7.97 13.26
N THR A 4 5.72 -9.24 13.43
CA THR A 4 6.69 -9.76 14.39
C THR A 4 7.56 -10.81 13.71
N VAL A 5 8.78 -11.03 14.22
CA VAL A 5 9.64 -12.12 13.72
C VAL A 5 9.50 -13.33 14.64
N ASN A 6 9.27 -14.51 14.07
CA ASN A 6 9.18 -15.75 14.81
C ASN A 6 10.54 -16.08 15.45
N LYS A 7 10.52 -16.41 16.74
CA LYS A 7 11.74 -16.63 17.53
C LYS A 7 12.63 -17.70 16.90
N GLY A 8 13.89 -17.33 16.65
CA GLY A 8 14.91 -18.24 16.11
C GLY A 8 14.87 -18.42 14.60
N ARG A 9 13.99 -17.72 13.89
CA ARG A 9 13.95 -17.74 12.43
C ARG A 9 15.11 -16.94 11.84
N THR A 10 15.83 -17.55 10.89
CA THR A 10 16.94 -16.92 10.15
C THR A 10 16.67 -16.83 8.65
N GLU A 11 15.68 -17.57 8.15
CA GLU A 11 15.29 -17.58 6.74
C GLU A 11 14.14 -16.59 6.47
N PRO A 12 14.10 -15.94 5.29
CA PRO A 12 12.96 -15.13 4.87
C PRO A 12 11.64 -15.90 4.93
N TYR A 13 10.53 -15.20 5.11
CA TYR A 13 9.21 -15.81 5.05
C TYR A 13 8.83 -16.14 3.60
N ASP A 14 8.22 -17.31 3.40
CA ASP A 14 7.49 -17.57 2.17
C ASP A 14 6.15 -16.82 2.25
N LEU A 15 5.94 -15.88 1.33
CA LEU A 15 4.75 -15.05 1.31
C LEU A 15 3.51 -15.85 0.85
N GLY A 16 3.71 -16.93 0.09
CA GLY A 16 2.64 -17.66 -0.58
C GLY A 16 1.80 -16.78 -1.52
N ASP A 17 0.60 -17.26 -1.87
CA ASP A 17 -0.34 -16.61 -2.80
C ASP A 17 -1.72 -16.32 -2.18
N GLY A 18 -1.97 -16.78 -0.95
CA GLY A 18 -3.26 -16.59 -0.26
C GLY A 18 -3.47 -15.19 0.33
N TYR A 19 -2.41 -14.43 0.57
CA TYR A 19 -2.49 -13.08 1.11
C TYR A 19 -2.32 -12.03 0.00
N GLY A 20 -3.28 -11.11 -0.11
CA GLY A 20 -3.22 -10.01 -1.08
C GLY A 20 -2.36 -8.84 -0.62
N HIS A 21 -2.90 -8.01 0.28
CA HIS A 21 -2.25 -6.83 0.85
C HIS A 21 -3.05 -6.29 2.05
N ILE A 22 -2.46 -5.35 2.78
CA ILE A 22 -3.16 -4.46 3.70
C ILE A 22 -3.36 -3.11 3.02
N ALA A 23 -4.48 -2.45 3.30
CA ALA A 23 -4.83 -1.17 2.69
C ALA A 23 -5.02 -0.08 3.75
N PHE A 24 -4.46 1.10 3.50
CA PHE A 24 -4.61 2.29 4.35
C PHE A 24 -5.32 3.41 3.60
N SER A 25 -6.41 3.93 4.19
CA SER A 25 -7.13 5.07 3.63
C SER A 25 -6.57 6.40 4.13
N VAL A 26 -6.22 7.29 3.20
CA VAL A 26 -5.57 8.57 3.50
C VAL A 26 -6.35 9.73 2.90
N ALA A 27 -6.22 10.92 3.49
CA ALA A 27 -6.90 12.11 2.95
C ALA A 27 -6.28 12.57 1.61
N ASP A 28 -4.95 12.45 1.48
CA ASP A 28 -4.19 12.91 0.33
C ASP A 28 -3.18 11.85 -0.11
N VAL A 29 -3.45 11.21 -1.25
CA VAL A 29 -2.60 10.15 -1.81
C VAL A 29 -1.31 10.73 -2.39
N GLN A 30 -1.35 11.93 -2.97
CA GLN A 30 -0.18 12.55 -3.57
C GLN A 30 0.83 12.94 -2.50
N ALA A 31 0.35 13.51 -1.39
CA ALA A 31 1.20 13.87 -0.27
C ALA A 31 1.92 12.64 0.33
N GLU A 32 1.20 11.54 0.53
CA GLU A 32 1.81 10.30 1.05
C GLU A 32 2.77 9.65 0.05
N HIS A 33 2.45 9.65 -1.24
CA HIS A 33 3.35 9.14 -2.28
C HIS A 33 4.68 9.91 -2.31
N ASN A 34 4.61 11.25 -2.25
CA ASN A 34 5.79 12.10 -2.19
C ASN A 34 6.61 11.82 -0.92
N ARG A 35 5.96 11.77 0.24
CA ARG A 35 6.62 11.49 1.53
C ARG A 35 7.37 10.15 1.51
N LEU A 36 6.76 9.11 0.96
CA LEU A 36 7.40 7.78 0.86
C LEU A 36 8.52 7.75 -0.19
N SER A 37 8.36 8.47 -1.29
CA SER A 37 9.40 8.61 -2.32
C SER A 37 10.62 9.34 -1.77
N GLU A 38 10.42 10.45 -1.05
CA GLU A 38 11.48 11.22 -0.37
C GLU A 38 12.20 10.40 0.71
N ALA A 39 11.48 9.47 1.35
CA ALA A 39 12.06 8.52 2.30
C ALA A 39 12.81 7.35 1.64
N GLY A 40 12.87 7.28 0.29
CA GLY A 40 13.57 6.24 -0.45
C GLY A 40 12.85 4.88 -0.47
N LEU A 41 11.55 4.84 -0.19
CA LEU A 41 10.76 3.61 -0.09
C LEU A 41 10.19 3.14 -1.44
N ASN A 42 10.46 3.87 -2.53
CA ASN A 42 10.13 3.50 -3.91
C ASN A 42 8.66 3.05 -4.11
N PRO A 43 7.65 3.86 -3.71
CA PRO A 43 6.27 3.54 -4.03
C PRO A 43 6.07 3.46 -5.55
N ARG A 44 5.18 2.57 -5.99
CA ARG A 44 4.77 2.48 -7.39
C ARG A 44 4.00 3.74 -7.81
N ASP A 45 3.82 3.92 -9.10
CA ASP A 45 3.07 5.05 -9.66
C ASP A 45 1.63 5.09 -9.12
N ILE A 46 1.11 6.31 -8.95
CA ILE A 46 -0.28 6.52 -8.57
C ILE A 46 -1.19 6.11 -9.74
N VAL A 47 -2.17 5.26 -9.44
CA VAL A 47 -3.24 4.87 -10.35
C VAL A 47 -4.51 5.62 -9.96
N SER A 48 -5.16 6.25 -10.94
CA SER A 48 -6.43 6.95 -10.75
C SER A 48 -7.48 6.37 -11.69
N PHE A 49 -8.67 6.09 -11.14
CA PHE A 49 -9.83 5.63 -11.88
C PHE A 49 -10.94 6.66 -11.81
N GLU A 50 -11.44 7.04 -12.97
CA GLU A 50 -12.63 7.88 -13.11
C GLU A 50 -13.82 7.03 -13.56
N ARG A 51 -14.98 7.31 -12.99
CA ARG A 51 -16.25 6.69 -13.39
C ARG A 51 -17.29 7.80 -13.52
N ASP A 52 -17.96 7.84 -14.67
CA ASP A 52 -19.00 8.83 -14.98
C ASP A 52 -18.53 10.29 -14.81
N GLY A 53 -17.26 10.56 -15.13
CA GLY A 53 -16.65 11.90 -15.03
C GLY A 53 -16.28 12.34 -13.60
N ALA A 54 -16.38 11.44 -12.62
CA ALA A 54 -15.95 11.68 -11.25
C ALA A 54 -14.80 10.75 -10.85
N LEU A 55 -13.88 11.24 -10.02
CA LEU A 55 -12.83 10.41 -9.42
C LEU A 55 -13.47 9.32 -8.57
N PHE A 56 -13.32 8.07 -9.00
CA PHE A 56 -13.88 6.89 -8.33
C PHE A 56 -12.89 6.30 -7.32
N ALA A 57 -11.62 6.17 -7.72
CA ALA A 57 -10.56 5.67 -6.87
C ALA A 57 -9.21 6.30 -7.24
N GLN A 58 -8.33 6.47 -6.27
CA GLN A 58 -6.95 6.88 -6.48
C GLN A 58 -6.09 6.19 -5.43
N PHE A 59 -5.03 5.50 -5.85
CA PHE A 59 -4.19 4.73 -4.94
C PHE A 59 -2.80 4.48 -5.52
N PHE A 60 -1.87 4.00 -4.68
CA PHE A 60 -0.60 3.41 -5.11
C PHE A 60 -0.25 2.21 -4.22
N PHE A 61 0.74 1.44 -4.66
CA PHE A 61 1.30 0.33 -3.88
C PHE A 61 2.73 0.64 -3.45
N VAL A 62 3.11 0.16 -2.26
CA VAL A 62 4.50 0.09 -1.80
C VAL A 62 4.74 -1.30 -1.20
N ALA A 63 5.93 -1.84 -1.38
CA ALA A 63 6.32 -3.09 -0.75
C ALA A 63 7.12 -2.79 0.53
N ASP A 64 6.85 -3.53 1.60
CA ASP A 64 7.74 -3.53 2.75
C ASP A 64 9.05 -4.29 2.45
N PRO A 65 10.05 -4.26 3.36
CA PRO A 65 11.32 -4.96 3.15
C PRO A 65 11.20 -6.48 2.94
N ASP A 66 10.11 -7.09 3.42
CA ASP A 66 9.84 -8.53 3.28
C ASP A 66 9.04 -8.84 1.99
N GLY A 67 8.61 -7.82 1.25
CA GLY A 67 7.91 -7.92 -0.03
C GLY A 67 6.38 -7.88 0.08
N TYR A 68 5.82 -7.76 1.28
CA TYR A 68 4.37 -7.63 1.45
C TYR A 68 3.87 -6.33 0.81
N GLN A 69 2.83 -6.46 0.00
CA GLN A 69 2.22 -5.32 -0.67
C GLN A 69 1.36 -4.53 0.32
N ILE A 70 1.48 -3.21 0.27
CA ILE A 70 0.67 -2.26 1.02
C ILE A 70 0.00 -1.34 0.01
N GLU A 71 -1.33 -1.27 0.04
CA GLU A 71 -2.11 -0.33 -0.76
C GLU A 71 -2.36 0.96 0.05
N VAL A 72 -2.10 2.11 -0.56
CA VAL A 72 -2.46 3.42 -0.01
C VAL A 72 -3.48 4.05 -0.93
N LEU A 73 -4.71 4.24 -0.43
CA LEU A 73 -5.83 4.71 -1.23
C LEU A 73 -6.47 5.98 -0.67
N LYS A 74 -7.02 6.78 -1.58
CA LYS A 74 -7.74 8.00 -1.23
C LYS A 74 -9.00 7.65 -0.48
N ARG A 75 -9.20 8.33 0.65
CA ARG A 75 -10.42 8.26 1.42
C ARG A 75 -11.59 8.73 0.56
N HIS A 76 -12.48 7.79 0.23
CA HIS A 76 -13.67 8.05 -0.57
C HIS A 76 -14.80 7.08 -0.22
N GLY A 77 -16.03 7.39 -0.61
CA GLY A 77 -17.20 6.52 -0.41
C GLY A 77 -17.44 6.15 1.07
N ARG A 78 -17.31 4.85 1.38
CA ARG A 78 -17.58 4.26 2.70
C ARG A 78 -16.55 4.62 3.77
N PHE A 79 -15.34 5.05 3.37
CA PHE A 79 -14.23 5.25 4.30
C PHE A 79 -14.17 6.66 4.92
N ARG A 80 -15.29 7.39 4.93
CA ARG A 80 -15.38 8.76 5.49
C ARG A 80 -15.04 8.81 6.97
#